data_AF-A0A950XLM0-F1
#
_entry.id   AF-A0A950XLM0-F1
#
_cell.length_a   1.000
_cell.length_b   1.000
_cell.length_c   1.000
_cell.angle_alpha   90.00
_cell.angle_beta   90.00
_cell.angle_gamma   90.00
#
_symmetry.space_group_name_H-M   'P 1'
#
loop_
_entity.id
_entity.type
_entity.pdbx_description
1 polymer ?
#
loop_
_entity_poly.entity_id
_entity_poly.type
_entity_poly.pdbx_seq_one_letter_code
_entity_poly.pdbx_strand_id
1 'polypeptide(L)'
;MHALIEILTGLAILANAVVYGTDVFGAIVLRPAIAAVDDRTLAQLLGHVHRIADRRFAAIGIGGLIAAVAMAALAAASGHWVSTTPRTQSA
;
A
#
# COMPACT_ATOMS: atom_id res chain seq x y z
N MET A 1 -10.74 -22.61 -3.31
CA MET A 1 -9.45 -21.96 -3.63
C MET A 1 -9.63 -20.56 -4.22
N HIS A 2 -10.51 -20.36 -5.21
CA HIS A 2 -10.78 -19.02 -5.79
C HIS A 2 -11.16 -17.93 -4.78
N ALA A 3 -12.15 -18.17 -3.92
CA ALA A 3 -12.57 -17.18 -2.90
C ALA A 3 -11.42 -16.75 -1.96
N LEU A 4 -10.51 -17.67 -1.63
CA LEU A 4 -9.35 -17.34 -0.79
C LEU A 4 -8.35 -16.44 -1.53
N ILE A 5 -8.08 -16.72 -2.81
CA ILE A 5 -7.25 -15.88 -3.67
C ILE A 5 -7.85 -14.46 -3.75
N GLU A 6 -9.16 -14.34 -3.99
CA GLU A 6 -9.87 -13.05 -4.06
C GLU A 6 -9.78 -12.25 -2.76
N ILE A 7 -9.98 -12.91 -1.61
CA ILE A 7 -9.85 -12.26 -0.30
C ILE A 7 -8.42 -11.75 -0.10
N LEU A 8 -7.41 -12.57 -0.38
CA LEU A 8 -6.00 -12.17 -0.23
C LEU A 8 -5.62 -11.04 -1.19
N THR A 9 -6.11 -11.07 -2.43
CA THR A 9 -5.96 -9.98 -3.40
C THR A 9 -6.59 -8.70 -2.87
N GLY A 10 -7.82 -8.77 -2.36
CA GLY A 10 -8.52 -7.62 -1.79
C GLY A 10 -7.79 -7.00 -0.61
N LEU A 11 -7.28 -7.84 0.31
CA LEU A 11 -6.48 -7.39 1.46
C LEU A 11 -5.17 -6.72 1.02
N ALA A 12 -4.47 -7.31 0.03
CA ALA A 12 -3.24 -6.74 -0.50
C ALA A 12 -3.48 -5.37 -1.14
N ILE A 13 -4.52 -5.24 -1.97
CA ILE A 13 -4.90 -3.98 -2.61
C ILE A 13 -5.29 -2.94 -1.56
N LEU A 14 -6.13 -3.32 -0.58
CA LEU A 14 -6.60 -2.40 0.46
C LEU A 14 -5.44 -1.88 1.32
N ALA A 15 -4.52 -2.75 1.73
CA ALA A 15 -3.35 -2.35 2.50
C ALA A 15 -2.51 -1.32 1.73
N ASN A 16 -2.25 -1.56 0.43
CA ASN A 16 -1.51 -0.63 -0.40
C ASN A 16 -2.27 0.68 -0.65
N ALA A 17 -3.60 0.62 -0.81
CA ALA A 17 -4.44 1.80 -0.98
C ALA A 17 -4.40 2.73 0.24
N VAL A 18 -4.31 2.18 1.46
CA VAL A 18 -4.16 2.98 2.69
C VAL A 18 -2.82 3.72 2.71
N VAL A 19 -1.72 3.04 2.37
CA VAL A 19 -0.38 3.65 2.27
C VAL A 19 -0.40 4.76 1.22
N TYR A 20 -0.84 4.43 0.00
CA TYR A 20 -0.91 5.37 -1.11
C TYR A 20 -1.78 6.59 -0.79
N GLY A 21 -2.97 6.39 -0.22
CA GLY A 21 -3.85 7.49 0.16
C GLY A 21 -3.23 8.39 1.23
N THR A 22 -2.45 7.83 2.15
CA THR A 22 -1.71 8.61 3.15
C THR A 22 -0.61 9.44 2.50
N ASP A 23 0.13 8.88 1.55
CA ASP A 23 1.17 9.61 0.81
C ASP A 23 0.58 10.76 -0.02
N VAL A 24 -0.55 10.52 -0.68
CA VAL A 24 -1.28 11.54 -1.45
C VAL A 24 -1.78 12.66 -0.52
N PHE A 25 -2.39 12.31 0.61
CA PHE A 25 -2.77 13.30 1.63
C PHE A 25 -1.55 14.07 2.15
N GLY A 26 -0.44 13.36 2.40
CA GLY A 26 0.83 13.92 2.80
C GLY A 26 1.34 14.97 1.81
N ALA A 27 1.30 14.65 0.52
CA ALA A 27 1.78 15.52 -0.54
C ALA A 27 0.87 16.74 -0.78
N ILE A 28 -0.45 16.54 -0.79
CA ILE A 28 -1.42 17.56 -1.21
C ILE A 28 -1.85 18.47 -0.05
N VAL A 29 -1.99 17.92 1.15
CA VAL A 29 -2.55 18.65 2.31
C VAL A 29 -1.49 18.91 3.36
N LEU A 30 -0.79 17.87 3.82
CA LEU A 30 0.13 18.01 4.95
C LEU A 30 1.34 18.87 4.60
N ARG A 31 1.99 18.60 3.46
CA ARG A 31 3.19 19.32 3.00
C ARG A 31 3.00 20.83 2.91
N PRO A 32 1.94 21.38 2.28
CA PRO A 32 1.74 22.84 2.28
C PRO A 32 1.37 23.38 3.67
N ALA A 33 0.62 22.63 4.49
CA ALA A 33 0.28 23.08 5.84
C ALA A 33 1.51 23.24 6.73
N ILE A 34 2.44 22.27 6.69
CA ILE A 34 3.68 22.32 7.47
C ILE A 34 4.73 23.26 6.87
N ALA A 35 4.60 23.68 5.61
CA ALA A 35 5.45 24.71 5.02
C ALA A 35 5.15 26.12 5.57
N ALA A 36 4.01 26.30 6.24
CA ALA A 36 3.61 27.58 6.83
C ALA A 36 4.07 27.77 8.29
N VAL A 37 4.70 26.76 8.90
CA VAL A 37 5.19 26.82 10.29
C VAL A 37 6.71 26.94 10.33
N ASP A 38 7.25 27.36 11.48
CA ASP A 38 8.69 27.45 11.68
C ASP A 38 9.37 26.06 11.75
N ASP A 39 10.68 26.03 11.49
CA ASP A 39 11.48 24.80 11.44
C ASP A 39 11.43 23.97 12.73
N ARG A 40 11.34 24.62 13.90
CA ARG A 40 11.30 23.93 15.18
C ARG A 40 9.96 23.20 15.33
N THR A 41 8.85 23.87 15.00
CA THR A 41 7.51 23.26 14.98
C THR A 41 7.44 22.12 13.97
N LEU A 42 7.97 22.32 12.76
CA LEU A 42 8.06 21.31 11.71
C LEU A 42 8.79 20.06 12.20
N ALA A 43 10.00 20.22 12.76
CA ALA A 43 10.83 19.09 13.21
C ALA A 43 10.17 18.29 14.33
N GLN A 44 9.57 18.98 15.32
CA GLN A 44 8.89 18.32 16.43
C GLN A 44 7.65 17.55 15.96
N LEU A 45 6.82 18.18 15.12
CA LEU A 45 5.62 17.54 14.58
C LEU A 45 5.98 16.33 13.72
N LEU A 46 6.85 16.50 12.73
CA LEU A 46 7.15 15.46 11.76
C LEU A 46 7.92 14.29 12.40
N GLY A 47 8.78 14.56 13.38
CA GLY A 47 9.44 13.52 14.18
C GLY A 47 8.45 12.69 15.01
N HIS A 48 7.43 13.31 15.60
CA HIS A 48 6.37 12.58 16.30
C HIS A 48 5.51 11.77 15.32
N VAL A 49 5.15 12.36 14.16
CA VAL A 49 4.40 11.68 13.10
C VAL A 49 5.16 10.45 12.62
N HIS A 50 6.44 10.57 12.28
CA HIS A 50 7.26 9.43 11.83
C HIS A 50 7.29 8.30 12.87
N ARG A 51 7.51 8.63 14.16
CA ARG A 51 7.51 7.61 15.21
C ARG A 51 6.19 6.82 15.30
N ILE A 52 5.05 7.48 15.11
CA ILE A 52 3.74 6.82 15.08
C ILE A 52 3.55 6.06 13.76
N ALA A 53 3.89 6.70 12.65
CA ALA A 53 3.73 6.19 11.30
C ALA A 53 4.52 4.90 11.13
N ASP A 54 5.80 4.86 11.48
CA ASP A 54 6.66 3.68 11.34
C ASP A 54 6.05 2.45 12.02
N ARG A 55 5.50 2.61 13.23
CA ARG A 55 4.88 1.51 13.96
C ARG A 55 3.56 1.04 13.31
N ARG A 56 2.75 1.97 12.81
CA ARG A 56 1.44 1.65 12.21
C ARG A 56 1.57 1.12 10.79
N PHE A 57 2.40 1.76 9.97
CA PHE A 57 2.62 1.38 8.58
C PHE A 57 3.45 0.12 8.43
N ALA A 58 4.32 -0.23 9.38
CA ALA A 58 4.96 -1.54 9.39
C ALA A 58 3.92 -2.68 9.44
N ALA A 59 2.93 -2.58 10.35
CA ALA A 59 1.89 -3.60 10.47
C ALA A 59 1.02 -3.70 9.20
N ILE A 60 0.61 -2.54 8.64
CA ILE A 60 -0.22 -2.48 7.43
C ILE A 60 0.55 -3.03 6.22
N GLY A 61 1.78 -2.56 6.01
CA GLY A 61 2.62 -2.93 4.88
C GLY A 61 3.01 -4.41 4.91
N ILE A 62 3.44 -4.92 6.08
CA ILE A 62 3.76 -6.35 6.24
C ILE A 62 2.53 -7.21 6.01
N GLY A 63 1.37 -6.82 6.56
CA GLY A 63 0.11 -7.55 6.34
C GLY A 63 -0.27 -7.62 4.85
N GLY A 64 -0.19 -6.49 4.15
CA GLY A 64 -0.44 -6.42 2.71
C GLY A 64 0.54 -7.27 1.90
N LEU A 65 1.83 -7.22 2.24
CA LEU A 65 2.86 -8.02 1.58
C LEU A 65 2.64 -9.52 1.77
N ILE A 66 2.35 -9.96 3.00
CA ILE A 66 2.07 -11.37 3.29
C ILE A 66 0.84 -11.83 2.50
N ALA A 67 -0.23 -11.03 2.47
CA ALA A 67 -1.42 -11.35 1.68
C ALA A 67 -1.10 -11.47 0.18
N ALA A 68 -0.31 -10.55 -0.38
CA ALA A 68 0.10 -10.58 -1.78
C ALA A 68 0.93 -11.82 -2.13
N VAL A 69 1.91 -12.17 -1.28
CA VAL A 69 2.76 -13.35 -1.49
C VAL A 69 1.96 -14.64 -1.37
N ALA A 70 1.10 -14.77 -0.36
CA ALA A 70 0.23 -15.93 -0.20
C ALA A 70 -0.71 -16.09 -1.40
N MET A 71 -1.32 -14.99 -1.85
CA MET A 71 -2.17 -14.96 -3.03
C MET A 71 -1.42 -15.45 -4.27
N ALA A 72 -0.23 -14.91 -4.54
CA ALA A 72 0.59 -15.28 -5.68
C ALA A 72 0.99 -16.76 -5.65
N ALA A 73 1.38 -17.28 -4.48
CA ALA A 73 1.72 -18.69 -4.31
C ALA A 73 0.52 -19.61 -4.58
N LEU A 74 -0.68 -19.27 -4.07
CA LEU A 74 -1.89 -20.04 -4.29
C LEU A 74 -2.36 -19.98 -5.76
N ALA A 75 -2.26 -18.82 -6.40
CA ALA A 75 -2.58 -18.67 -7.82
C ALA A 75 -1.65 -19.53 -8.69
N ALA A 76 -0.34 -19.48 -8.44
CA ALA A 76 0.65 -20.30 -9.13
C ALA A 76 0.39 -21.81 -8.93
N ALA A 77 0.14 -22.24 -7.69
CA ALA A 77 -0.15 -23.64 -7.37
C ALA A 77 -1.46 -24.17 -7.99
N SER A 78 -2.41 -23.28 -8.30
CA SER A 78 -3.69 -23.65 -8.94
C SER A 78 -3.67 -23.54 -10.47
N GLY A 79 -2.50 -23.30 -11.08
CA GLY A 79 -2.36 -23.15 -12.53
C GLY A 79 -2.87 -21.82 -13.09
N HIS A 80 -3.28 -20.89 -12.22
CA HIS A 80 -3.74 -19.55 -12.59
C HIS A 80 -2.56 -18.58 -12.66
N TRP A 81 -1.74 -18.72 -13.70
CA TRP A 81 -0.74 -17.72 -14.01
C TRP A 81 -1.42 -16.51 -14.67
N VAL A 82 -1.27 -15.33 -14.06
CA VAL A 82 -1.61 -14.08 -14.75
C VAL A 82 -0.65 -13.94 -15.93
N SER A 83 -1.15 -14.23 -17.13
CA SER A 83 -0.48 -13.88 -18.36
C SER A 83 -0.75 -12.39 -18.61
N THR A 84 0.23 -11.54 -18.31
CA THR A 84 0.26 -10.13 -18.71
C THR A 84 0.64 -9.96 -20.18
N THR A 85 0.34 -10.94 -21.03
CA THR A 85 0.42 -10.74 -22.48
C THR A 85 -0.67 -9.74 -22.85
N PRO A 86 -0.32 -8.56 -23.41
CA PRO A 86 -1.32 -7.68 -23.98
C PRO A 86 -2.08 -8.49 -25.03
N ARG A 87 -3.40 -8.60 -24.89
CA ARG A 87 -4.24 -9.18 -25.94
C ARG A 87 -4.21 -8.18 -27.10
N THR A 88 -3.21 -8.30 -27.98
CA THR A 88 -3.19 -7.58 -29.25
C THR A 88 -4.37 -8.11 -30.05
N GLN A 89 -5.49 -7.38 -29.99
CA GLN A 89 -6.59 -7.56 -30.92
C GLN A 89 -6.08 -7.06 -32.27
N SER A 90 -5.60 -7.98 -33.11
CA SER A 90 -5.38 -7.72 -34.53
C SER A 90 -6.76 -7.70 -35.20
N ALA A 91 -7.08 -6.55 -35.77
CA ALA A 91 -8.27 -6.26 -36.57
C ALA A 91 -8.35 -7.11 -37.84
#